data_AF-A0A177EJM0-F1
#
_entry.id   AF-A0A177EJM0-F1
#
_cell.length_a   1.000
_cell.length_b   1.000
_cell.length_c   1.000
_cell.angle_alpha   90.00
_cell.angle_beta   90.00
_cell.angle_gamma   90.00
#
_symmetry.space_group_name_H-M   'P 1'
#
loop_
_entity.id
_entity.type
_entity.pdbx_description
1 polymer ?
#
loop_
_entity_poly.entity_id
_entity_poly.type
_entity_poly.pdbx_seq_one_letter_code
_entity_poly.pdbx_strand_id
1 'polypeptide(L)' 'MHPVEFVRGLLGTKVLVTLRDREEIRGSLKMFDEHFNLMVSDIEGHPAKEILFLRSDNVLSITEVA' A
#
# COMPACT_ATOMS: atom_id res chain seq x y z
N MET A 1 -2.53 -18.93 -5.57
CA MET A 1 -2.04 -18.01 -4.54
C MET A 1 -3.25 -17.29 -3.96
N HIS A 2 -3.45 -17.33 -2.64
CA HIS A 2 -4.56 -16.63 -2.01
C HIS A 2 -4.26 -15.12 -1.97
N PRO A 3 -5.23 -14.21 -2.18
CA PRO A 3 -4.99 -12.76 -2.17
C PRO A 3 -4.30 -12.26 -0.90
N VAL A 4 -4.66 -12.82 0.26
CA VAL A 4 -3.99 -12.51 1.54
C VAL A 4 -2.51 -12.90 1.52
N GLU A 5 -2.16 -14.08 0.98
CA GLU A 5 -0.77 -14.53 0.92
C GLU A 5 0.06 -13.65 -0.01
N PHE A 6 -0.54 -13.21 -1.12
CA PHE A 6 0.09 -12.24 -2.03
C PHE A 6 0.43 -10.94 -1.29
N VAL A 7 -0.55 -10.33 -0.62
CA VAL A 7 -0.34 -9.07 0.12
C VAL A 7 0.63 -9.25 1.29
N ARG A 8 0.65 -10.42 1.95
CA ARG A 8 1.70 -10.77 2.94
C ARG A 8 3.09 -10.77 2.34
N GLY A 9 3.24 -11.26 1.11
CA GLY A 9 4.52 -11.25 0.39
C GLY A 9 5.03 -9.84 0.08
N LEU A 10 4.16 -8.84 0.03
CA LEU A 10 4.52 -7.43 -0.22
C LEU A 10 5.03 -6.70 1.03
N LEU A 11 4.99 -7.32 2.20
CA LEU A 11 5.47 -6.66 3.43
C LEU A 11 6.95 -6.33 3.33
N GLY A 12 7.28 -5.05 3.53
CA GLY A 12 8.64 -4.52 3.44
C GLY A 12 9.11 -4.19 2.02
N THR A 13 8.33 -4.51 0.98
CA THR A 13 8.68 -4.18 -0.41
C THR A 13 8.07 -2.85 -0.84
N LYS A 14 8.57 -2.30 -1.95
CA LYS A 14 7.97 -1.14 -2.59
C LYS A 14 6.69 -1.55 -3.30
N VAL A 15 5.63 -0.78 -3.09
CA VAL A 15 4.31 -1.02 -3.66
C VAL A 15 3.78 0.25 -4.34
N LEU A 16 2.95 0.04 -5.34
CA LEU A 16 2.09 1.03 -5.95
C LEU A 16 0.65 0.70 -5.51
N VAL A 17 0.06 1.62 -4.75
CA VAL A 17 -1.35 1.56 -4.35
C VAL A 17 -2.13 2.54 -5.22
N THR A 18 -3.12 2.04 -5.94
CA THR A 18 -4.06 2.89 -6.70
C THR A 18 -5.32 3.05 -5.87
N LEU A 19 -5.73 4.29 -5.64
CA LEU A 19 -6.96 4.63 -4.95
C LEU A 19 -8.14 4.73 -5.94
N ARG A 20 -9.37 4.75 -5.41
CA ARG A 20 -10.60 4.81 -6.24
C ARG A 20 -10.72 6.05 -7.11
N ASP A 21 -10.17 7.17 -6.65
CA ASP A 21 -10.12 8.43 -7.39
C ASP A 21 -8.98 8.48 -8.43
N ARG A 22 -8.28 7.35 -8.62
CA ARG A 22 -7.12 7.17 -9.50
C ARG A 22 -5.85 7.85 -9.01
N GLU A 23 -5.81 8.33 -7.76
CA GLU A 23 -4.56 8.72 -7.14
C GLU A 23 -3.64 7.49 -6.99
N GLU A 24 -2.36 7.67 -7.27
CA GLU A 24 -1.33 6.65 -7.17
C GLU A 24 -0.37 6.98 -6.03
N ILE A 25 -0.19 6.05 -5.11
CA ILE A 25 0.71 6.18 -3.98
C ILE A 25 1.82 5.14 -4.11
N ARG A 26 3.05 5.62 -4.25
CA ARG A 26 4.26 4.79 -4.23
C ARG A 26 4.95 4.90 -2.89
N GLY A 27 5.24 3.76 -2.28
CA GLY A 27 5.94 3.70 -0.98
C GLY A 27 6.22 2.26 -0.56
N SER A 28 6.62 2.05 0.68
CA SER A 28 6.91 0.72 1.23
C SER A 28 5.73 0.23 2.07
N LEU A 29 5.19 -0.95 1.78
CA LEU A 29 4.12 -1.54 2.60
C LEU A 29 4.71 -2.03 3.93
N LYS A 30 4.24 -1.52 5.06
CA LYS A 30 4.74 -1.91 6.39
C LYS A 30 3.83 -2.90 7.10
N MET A 31 2.52 -2.74 6.94
CA MET A 31 1.52 -3.60 7.59
C MET A 31 0.19 -3.51 6.86
N PHE A 32 -0.65 -4.53 7.06
CA PHE A 32 -2.07 -4.49 6.76
C PHE A 32 -2.86 -5.32 7.78
N ASP A 33 -4.15 -5.04 7.92
CA ASP A 33 -5.05 -5.77 8.83
C ASP A 33 -6.01 -6.73 8.09
N GLU A 34 -6.93 -7.35 8.82
CA GLU A 34 -7.93 -8.28 8.26
C GLU A 34 -8.92 -7.62 7.29
N HIS A 35 -9.05 -6.29 7.36
CA HIS A 35 -9.89 -5.50 6.46
C HIS A 35 -9.10 -4.94 5.27
N PHE A 36 -7.80 -5.27 5.15
CA PHE A 36 -6.89 -4.71 4.16
C PHE A 36 -6.72 -3.18 4.26
N ASN A 37 -6.85 -2.61 5.45
CA ASN A 37 -6.31 -1.28 5.69
C ASN A 37 -4.78 -1.36 5.60
N LEU A 38 -4.15 -0.41 4.93
CA LEU A 38 -2.71 -0.47 4.63
C LEU A 38 -1.96 0.60 5.40
N MET A 39 -0.78 0.26 5.89
CA MET A 39 0.19 1.21 6.40
C MET A 39 1.37 1.27 5.42
N VAL A 40 1.55 2.42 4.77
CA VAL A 40 2.59 2.64 3.75
C VAL A 40 3.51 3.75 4.24
N SER A 41 4.83 3.58 4.12
CA SER A 41 5.83 4.59 4.46
C SER A 41 6.70 4.95 3.27
N ASP A 42 7.68 5.84 3.48
CA ASP A 42 8.69 6.19 2.47
C ASP A 42 8.04 6.66 1.15
N ILE A 43 7.02 7.51 1.28
CA ILE A 43 6.15 7.91 0.17
C ILE A 43 6.93 8.76 -0.83
N GLU A 44 7.00 8.31 -2.08
CA GLU A 44 7.68 9.04 -3.14
C GLU A 44 6.99 10.38 -3.42
N GLY A 45 7.76 11.46 -3.54
CA GLY A 45 7.23 12.82 -3.75
C GLY A 45 6.67 13.51 -2.51
N HIS A 46 6.54 12.80 -1.38
CA HIS A 46 6.02 13.36 -0.13
C HIS A 46 6.94 13.07 1.06
N PRO A 47 8.19 13.59 1.07
CA PRO A 47 9.18 13.27 2.10
C PRO A 47 8.78 13.70 3.51
N ALA A 48 7.81 14.63 3.64
CA ALA A 48 7.26 15.04 4.94
C ALA A 48 6.25 14.03 5.53
N LYS A 49 5.74 13.09 4.72
CA LYS A 49 4.82 12.03 5.16
C LYS A 49 5.62 10.75 5.37
N GLU A 50 6.09 10.55 6.58
CA GLU A 50 6.83 9.33 6.94
C GLU A 50 5.93 8.08 6.86
N ILE A 51 4.65 8.22 7.22
CA ILE A 51 3.68 7.12 7.30
C ILE A 51 2.31 7.60 6.81
N LEU A 52 1.64 6.76 6.02
CA LEU A 52 0.28 6.95 5.55
C LEU A 52 -0.57 5.72 5.90
N PHE A 53 -1.74 5.96 6.48
CA PHE A 53 -2.75 4.93 6.72
C PHE A 53 -3.82 5.04 5.65
N LEU A 54 -3.98 3.99 4.85
CA LEU A 54 -4.95 3.89 3.76
C LEU A 54 -6.09 2.99 4.20
N ARG A 55 -7.30 3.54 4.18
CA ARG A 55 -8.51 2.77 4.47
C ARG A 55 -8.85 1.90 3.26
N SER A 56 -9.19 0.63 3.51
CA SER A 56 -9.39 -0.36 2.45
C SER A 56 -10.52 -0.02 1.48
N ASP A 57 -11.53 0.71 1.96
CA ASP A 57 -12.61 1.20 1.12
C ASP A 57 -12.12 2.14 0.01
N ASN A 58 -10.99 2.82 0.17
CA ASN A 58 -10.40 3.70 -0.84
C ASN A 58 -9.39 3.00 -1.74
N VAL A 59 -8.92 1.80 -1.38
CA VAL A 59 -7.94 1.05 -2.17
C VAL A 59 -8.64 0.34 -3.34
N LEU A 60 -8.16 0.59 -4.55
CA LEU A 60 -8.61 -0.08 -5.76
C LEU A 60 -7.71 -1.28 -6.10
N SER A 61 -6.39 -1.10 -6.02
CA SER A 61 -5.41 -2.16 -6.29
C SER A 61 -4.10 -1.91 -5.57
N ILE A 62 -3.33 -2.98 -5.36
CA ILE A 62 -1.96 -2.95 -4.86
C ILE A 62 -1.09 -3.83 -5.74
N THR A 63 0.07 -3.32 -6.14
CA THR A 63 1.04 -4.04 -6.98
C THR A 63 2.44 -3.83 -6.43
N GLU A 64 3.32 -4.83 -6.55
CA GLU A 64 4.75 -4.69 -6.25
C GLU A 64 5.42 -3.81 -7.31
N VAL A 65 6.37 -2.97 -6.89
CA VAL A 65 7.22 -2.17 -7.78
C VAL A 65 8.64 -2.71 -7.68
N ALA A 66 9.18 -3.13 -8.83
CA ALA A 66 10.56 -3.62 -8.97
C ALA A 66 11.60 -2.48 -8.85
#